data_AF-A0A3D4IKV3-F1
#
_entry.id   AF-A0A3D4IKV3-F1
#
_cell.length_a   1.000
_cell.length_b   1.000
_cell.length_c   1.000
_cell.angle_alpha   90.00
_cell.angle_beta   90.00
_cell.angle_gamma   90.00
#
_symmetry.space_group_name_H-M   'P 1'
#
loop_
_entity.id
_entity.type
_entity.pdbx_description
1 polymer ?
#
loop_
_entity_poly.entity_id
_entity_poly.type
_entity_poly.pdbx_seq_one_letter_code
_entity_poly.pdbx_strand_id
1 'polypeptide(L)'
;MCTIYNTIGSLNHIKTHLQQHNIEGFNSIKELLLFQKDYDRDRAQLIANQKALLIAERDILSADISLLEKEIIHDRLTLQDKYRQKIEVLQLQYNSFVDAEKTVLQEFTYSFKALFTLMRVMYTNICSAYFISRAIKPKSKVLTYKQQRHRYLISHFEDAATAATVVALTELDRKKKVIDEINLSIYGAIGEQKVVDELAQLSDEYTLINDFRFTFAKSLYYKQQSTHIKTIQIDHVLISQAGVFLIETKNWSEKSVQNLNLRSPVTQIHRSNFALYHLLKETSGKIGKHHWGERKIPIRNLIVLINHKPQEEFQYVKILTLSELLGYVEYFQSTMSAKEAQGIADYLIELNT
;
A
#
# COMPACT_ATOMS: atom_id res chain seq x y z
N MET A 1 -19.47 -31.08 -3.48
CA MET A 1 -18.35 -30.37 -2.84
C MET A 1 -18.87 -29.83 -1.52
N CYS A 2 -18.05 -29.90 -0.48
CA CYS A 2 -18.35 -29.41 0.87
C CYS A 2 -18.99 -28.01 0.84
N THR A 3 -20.05 -27.82 1.62
CA THR A 3 -20.73 -26.52 1.69
C THR A 3 -19.97 -25.61 2.65
N ILE A 4 -19.42 -24.50 2.14
CA ILE A 4 -18.53 -23.61 2.92
C ILE A 4 -19.24 -22.31 3.25
N TYR A 5 -19.27 -21.97 4.54
CA TYR A 5 -19.78 -20.72 5.09
C TYR A 5 -18.65 -19.88 5.68
N ASN A 6 -18.75 -18.56 5.49
CA ASN A 6 -17.80 -17.54 5.93
C ASN A 6 -16.38 -17.65 5.35
N THR A 7 -15.68 -16.51 5.44
CA THR A 7 -14.24 -16.41 5.20
C THR A 7 -13.46 -16.74 6.48
N ILE A 8 -12.19 -17.08 6.30
CA ILE A 8 -11.26 -17.33 7.41
C ILE A 8 -11.03 -16.07 8.26
N GLY A 9 -10.84 -16.24 9.57
CA GLY A 9 -10.85 -15.15 10.54
C GLY A 9 -9.64 -14.24 10.43
N SER A 10 -8.47 -14.82 10.14
CA SER A 10 -7.26 -14.05 9.92
C SER A 10 -7.37 -13.10 8.71
N LEU A 11 -8.09 -13.50 7.65
CA LEU A 11 -8.32 -12.66 6.47
C LEU A 11 -9.22 -11.47 6.81
N ASN A 12 -10.27 -11.68 7.61
CA ASN A 12 -11.16 -10.61 8.06
C ASN A 12 -10.41 -9.56 8.88
N HIS A 13 -9.51 -10.02 9.77
CA HIS A 13 -8.65 -9.13 10.54
C HIS A 13 -7.68 -8.33 9.66
N ILE A 14 -6.99 -8.97 8.72
CA ILE A 14 -6.10 -8.29 7.75
C ILE A 14 -6.87 -7.21 6.99
N LYS A 15 -8.04 -7.55 6.42
CA LYS A 15 -8.85 -6.61 5.65
C LYS A 15 -9.28 -5.41 6.48
N THR A 16 -9.75 -5.65 7.69
CA THR A 16 -10.20 -4.59 8.61
C THR A 16 -9.03 -3.67 9.00
N HIS A 17 -7.87 -4.23 9.31
CA HIS A 17 -6.67 -3.47 9.68
C HIS A 17 -6.18 -2.58 8.54
N LEU A 18 -6.09 -3.13 7.32
CA LEU A 18 -5.67 -2.36 6.14
C LEU A 18 -6.65 -1.22 5.84
N GLN A 19 -7.96 -1.46 5.97
CA GLN A 19 -9.00 -0.44 5.79
C GLN A 19 -8.90 0.67 6.84
N GLN A 20 -8.71 0.32 8.13
CA GLN A 20 -8.56 1.30 9.22
C GLN A 20 -7.35 2.22 9.02
N HIS A 21 -6.30 1.73 8.36
CA HIS A 21 -5.08 2.48 8.06
C HIS A 21 -5.04 3.09 6.65
N ASN A 22 -6.15 3.08 5.91
CA ASN A 22 -6.24 3.57 4.53
C ASN A 22 -5.11 3.01 3.64
N ILE A 23 -4.87 1.70 3.73
CA ILE A 23 -3.93 1.00 2.86
C ILE A 23 -4.71 0.31 1.76
N GLU A 24 -4.55 0.84 0.56
CA GLU A 24 -5.10 0.29 -0.67
C GLU A 24 -4.00 -0.36 -1.53
N GLY A 25 -4.43 -1.17 -2.50
CA GLY A 25 -3.54 -1.81 -3.48
C GLY A 25 -3.09 -3.23 -3.13
N PHE A 26 -3.69 -3.85 -2.12
CA PHE A 26 -3.48 -5.27 -1.77
C PHE A 26 -4.79 -6.04 -1.83
N ASN A 27 -4.93 -6.88 -2.84
CA ASN A 27 -6.11 -7.72 -3.08
C ASN A 27 -5.91 -9.16 -2.63
N SER A 28 -4.67 -9.54 -2.31
CA SER A 28 -4.34 -10.91 -1.88
C SER A 28 -3.22 -10.96 -0.83
N ILE A 29 -3.20 -12.04 -0.05
CA ILE A 29 -2.12 -12.36 0.90
C ILE A 29 -0.77 -12.46 0.17
N LYS A 30 -0.79 -12.99 -1.06
CA LYS A 30 0.41 -13.10 -1.90
C LYS A 30 1.01 -11.74 -2.21
N GLU A 31 0.19 -10.73 -2.50
CA GLU A 31 0.66 -9.35 -2.73
C GLU A 31 1.29 -8.74 -1.47
N LEU A 32 0.71 -9.00 -0.29
CA LEU A 32 1.30 -8.53 0.98
C LEU A 32 2.68 -9.14 1.21
N LEU A 33 2.83 -10.45 1.00
CA LEU A 33 4.12 -11.13 1.13
C LEU A 33 5.15 -10.65 0.10
N LEU A 34 4.71 -10.47 -1.15
CA LEU A 34 5.57 -9.94 -2.21
C LEU A 34 6.06 -8.54 -1.85
N PHE A 35 5.17 -7.67 -1.36
CA PHE A 35 5.54 -6.34 -0.90
C PHE A 35 6.54 -6.37 0.26
N GLN A 36 6.33 -7.22 1.27
CA GLN A 36 7.29 -7.35 2.38
C GLN A 36 8.66 -7.83 1.90
N LYS A 37 8.70 -8.78 0.96
CA LYS A 37 9.94 -9.32 0.38
C LYS A 37 10.67 -8.30 -0.48
N ASP A 38 9.93 -7.54 -1.27
CA ASP A 38 10.47 -6.63 -2.26
C ASP A 38 10.69 -5.20 -1.73
N TYR A 39 10.26 -4.92 -0.49
CA TYR A 39 10.33 -3.60 0.15
C TYR A 39 11.70 -2.92 0.01
N ASP A 40 12.80 -3.59 0.36
CA ASP A 40 14.14 -2.98 0.30
C ASP A 40 14.56 -2.65 -1.14
N ARG A 41 14.17 -3.52 -2.09
CA ARG A 41 14.42 -3.33 -3.52
C ARG A 41 13.59 -2.15 -4.03
N ASP A 42 12.31 -2.11 -3.72
CA ASP A 42 11.39 -1.06 -4.18
C ASP A 42 11.79 0.30 -3.60
N ARG A 43 12.22 0.33 -2.33
CA ARG A 43 12.79 1.51 -1.67
C ARG A 43 14.06 2.00 -2.37
N ALA A 44 14.99 1.09 -2.68
CA ALA A 44 16.21 1.44 -3.41
C ALA A 44 15.92 1.92 -4.84
N GLN A 45 14.98 1.27 -5.55
CA GLN A 45 14.58 1.64 -6.90
C GLN A 45 13.94 3.04 -6.93
N LEU A 46 13.11 3.38 -5.95
CA LEU A 46 12.51 4.70 -5.84
C LEU A 46 13.57 5.80 -5.71
N ILE A 47 14.58 5.57 -4.86
CA ILE A 47 15.71 6.49 -4.68
C ILE A 47 16.51 6.60 -5.99
N ALA A 48 16.81 5.47 -6.63
CA ALA A 48 17.56 5.44 -7.89
C ALA A 48 16.83 6.19 -9.01
N ASN A 49 15.52 5.98 -9.15
CA ASN A 49 14.68 6.66 -10.15
C ASN A 49 14.68 8.17 -9.94
N GLN A 50 14.51 8.65 -8.70
CA GLN A 50 14.53 10.09 -8.41
C GLN A 50 15.91 10.69 -8.65
N LYS A 51 16.99 9.98 -8.30
CA LYS A 51 18.36 10.43 -8.63
C LYS A 51 18.56 10.53 -10.15
N ALA A 52 18.08 9.57 -10.93
CA ALA A 52 18.17 9.61 -12.39
C ALA A 52 17.41 10.81 -12.97
N LEU A 53 16.22 11.14 -12.45
CA LEU A 53 15.48 12.33 -12.86
C LEU A 53 16.22 13.64 -12.54
N LEU A 54 16.85 13.75 -11.38
CA LEU A 54 17.64 14.93 -11.00
C LEU A 54 18.92 15.07 -11.84
N ILE A 55 19.54 13.95 -12.22
CA ILE A 55 20.67 13.95 -13.16
C ILE A 55 20.22 14.47 -14.52
N ALA A 56 19.10 13.96 -15.04
CA ALA A 56 18.53 14.44 -16.30
C ALA A 56 18.16 15.93 -16.22
N GLU A 57 17.56 16.39 -15.12
CA GLU A 57 17.26 17.81 -14.88
C GLU A 57 18.55 18.66 -14.94
N ARG A 58 19.61 18.23 -14.26
CA ARG A 58 20.90 18.92 -14.24
C ARG A 58 21.48 19.04 -15.65
N ASP A 59 21.47 17.96 -16.42
CA ASP A 59 22.07 17.94 -17.76
C ASP A 59 21.27 18.81 -18.73
N ILE A 60 19.94 18.79 -18.65
CA ILE A 60 19.05 19.71 -19.39
C ILE A 60 19.33 21.17 -19.00
N LEU A 61 19.46 21.46 -17.70
CA LEU A 61 19.76 22.82 -17.22
C LEU A 61 21.11 23.32 -17.75
N SER A 62 22.13 22.46 -17.79
CA SER A 62 23.44 22.80 -18.35
C SER A 62 23.36 23.19 -19.82
N ALA A 63 22.63 22.40 -20.62
CA ALA A 63 22.40 22.70 -22.04
C ALA A 63 21.61 24.00 -22.24
N ASP A 64 20.53 24.19 -21.47
CA ASP A 64 19.69 25.38 -21.51
C ASP A 64 20.44 26.66 -21.12
N ILE A 65 21.31 26.58 -20.10
CA ILE A 65 22.15 27.70 -19.66
C ILE A 65 23.07 28.11 -20.82
N SER A 66 23.75 27.15 -21.45
CA SER A 66 24.65 27.43 -22.58
C SER A 66 23.92 28.04 -23.77
N LEU A 67 22.73 27.54 -24.10
CA LEU A 67 21.91 28.08 -25.18
C LEU A 67 21.46 29.52 -24.88
N LEU A 68 20.93 29.74 -23.67
CA LEU A 68 20.40 31.04 -23.26
C LEU A 68 21.51 32.12 -23.15
N GLU A 69 22.72 31.73 -22.74
CA GLU A 69 23.89 32.62 -22.78
C GLU A 69 24.22 33.06 -24.20
N LYS A 70 24.24 32.11 -25.16
CA LYS A 70 24.46 32.41 -26.59
C LYS A 70 23.37 33.33 -27.14
N GLU A 71 22.11 33.06 -26.84
CA GLU A 71 20.98 33.91 -27.26
C GLU A 71 21.08 35.33 -26.69
N ILE A 72 21.38 35.47 -25.39
CA ILE A 72 21.51 36.79 -24.76
C ILE A 72 22.64 37.60 -25.40
N ILE A 73 23.77 36.95 -25.71
CA ILE A 73 24.89 37.59 -26.41
C ILE A 73 24.45 38.00 -27.83
N HIS A 74 23.80 37.11 -28.58
CA HIS A 74 23.33 37.38 -29.93
C HIS A 74 22.30 38.53 -29.98
N ASP A 75 21.30 38.51 -29.10
CA ASP A 75 20.29 39.57 -29.00
C ASP A 75 20.93 40.90 -28.62
N ARG A 76 21.91 40.89 -27.71
CA ARG A 76 22.67 42.08 -27.34
C ARG A 76 23.39 42.68 -28.53
N LEU A 77 24.14 41.87 -29.27
CA LEU A 77 24.87 42.30 -30.46
C LEU A 77 23.92 42.85 -31.53
N THR A 78 22.81 42.15 -31.79
CA THR A 78 21.80 42.56 -32.77
C THR A 78 21.17 43.91 -32.39
N LEU A 79 20.83 44.10 -31.11
CA LEU A 79 20.31 45.38 -30.64
C LEU A 79 21.37 46.50 -30.71
N GLN A 80 22.63 46.21 -30.35
CA GLN A 80 23.73 47.15 -30.48
C GLN A 80 23.91 47.61 -31.93
N ASP A 81 23.95 46.67 -32.87
CA ASP A 81 24.07 46.96 -34.31
C ASP A 81 22.87 47.77 -34.82
N LYS A 82 21.65 47.43 -34.40
CA LYS A 82 20.44 48.20 -34.74
C LYS A 82 20.50 49.64 -34.25
N TYR A 83 20.97 49.86 -33.02
CA TYR A 83 21.12 51.23 -32.50
C TYR A 83 22.26 51.96 -33.21
N ARG A 84 23.40 51.29 -33.50
CA ARG A 84 24.51 51.86 -34.27
C ARG A 84 24.07 52.32 -35.66
N GLN A 85 23.39 51.46 -36.42
CA GLN A 85 22.84 51.82 -37.74
C GLN A 85 21.84 52.97 -37.64
N LYS A 86 21.00 53.00 -36.60
CA LYS A 86 20.06 54.11 -36.38
C LYS A 86 20.80 55.43 -36.13
N ILE A 87 21.90 55.40 -35.36
CA ILE A 87 22.74 56.57 -35.11
C ILE A 87 23.41 57.04 -36.40
N GLU A 88 23.98 56.13 -37.19
CA GLU A 88 24.59 56.44 -38.50
C GLU A 88 23.60 57.09 -39.46
N VAL A 89 22.38 56.54 -39.57
CA VAL A 89 21.31 57.13 -40.40
C VAL A 89 20.93 58.54 -39.90
N LEU A 90 20.80 58.73 -38.58
CA LEU A 90 20.50 60.05 -38.02
C LEU A 90 21.65 61.05 -38.22
N GLN A 91 22.91 60.60 -38.20
CA GLN A 91 24.08 61.42 -38.50
C GLN A 91 24.13 61.83 -39.98
N LEU A 92 23.85 60.89 -40.89
CA LEU A 92 23.74 61.21 -42.33
C LEU A 92 22.60 62.20 -42.60
N GLN A 93 21.44 62.03 -41.95
CA GLN A 93 20.34 62.99 -42.02
C GLN A 93 20.75 64.37 -41.51
N TYR A 94 21.44 64.43 -40.37
CA TYR A 94 21.97 65.68 -39.82
C TYR A 94 22.89 66.38 -40.82
N ASN A 95 23.89 65.68 -41.36
CA ASN A 95 24.83 66.24 -42.34
C ASN A 95 24.10 66.74 -43.60
N SER A 96 23.10 66.00 -44.10
CA SER A 96 22.29 66.45 -45.25
C SER A 96 21.53 67.75 -45.01
N PHE A 97 21.14 68.04 -43.75
CA PHE A 97 20.51 69.32 -43.40
C PHE A 97 21.53 70.44 -43.23
N VAL A 98 22.76 70.14 -42.82
CA VAL A 98 23.84 71.12 -42.67
C VAL A 98 24.39 71.54 -44.04
N ASP A 99 24.62 70.58 -44.93
CA ASP A 99 25.33 70.78 -46.21
C ASP A 99 24.44 71.23 -47.38
N ALA A 100 23.12 71.32 -47.18
CA ALA A 100 22.20 71.75 -48.24
C ALA A 100 22.35 73.25 -48.59
N GLU A 101 22.34 73.58 -49.88
CA GLU A 101 22.21 74.97 -50.38
C GLU A 101 20.84 75.55 -49.99
N LYS A 102 20.81 76.74 -49.37
CA LYS A 102 19.60 77.28 -48.73
C LYS A 102 19.36 78.75 -49.09
N THR A 103 18.08 79.11 -49.19
CA THR A 103 17.62 80.51 -49.08
C THR A 103 17.41 80.92 -47.62
N VAL A 104 17.38 82.24 -47.32
CA VAL A 104 17.31 82.77 -45.94
C VAL A 104 16.16 82.18 -45.10
N LEU A 105 14.97 81.98 -45.70
CA LEU A 105 13.82 81.39 -45.00
C LEU A 105 13.99 79.87 -44.79
N GLN A 106 14.61 79.18 -45.75
CA GLN A 106 14.92 77.75 -45.66
C GLN A 106 16.00 77.48 -44.61
N GLU A 107 16.95 78.40 -44.44
CA GLU A 107 18.03 78.31 -43.46
C GLU A 107 17.52 78.20 -42.02
N PHE A 108 16.48 78.96 -41.67
CA PHE A 108 15.81 78.84 -40.38
C PHE A 108 15.18 77.45 -40.20
N THR A 109 14.38 77.00 -41.17
CA THR A 109 13.70 75.68 -41.08
C THR A 109 14.67 74.50 -41.04
N TYR A 110 15.77 74.56 -41.81
CA TYR A 110 16.80 73.53 -41.83
C TYR A 110 17.62 73.52 -40.54
N SER A 111 17.86 74.69 -39.94
CA SER A 111 18.55 74.80 -38.63
C SER A 111 17.74 74.14 -37.52
N PHE A 112 16.43 74.35 -37.47
CA PHE A 112 15.56 73.64 -36.53
C PHE A 112 15.56 72.13 -36.77
N LYS A 113 15.46 71.68 -38.04
CA LYS A 113 15.52 70.25 -38.38
C LYS A 113 16.87 69.61 -38.01
N ALA A 114 17.97 70.31 -38.23
CA ALA A 114 19.31 69.87 -37.84
C ALA A 114 19.43 69.76 -36.31
N LEU A 115 18.97 70.77 -35.56
CA LEU A 115 18.96 70.75 -34.10
C LEU A 115 18.13 69.58 -33.54
N PHE A 116 16.90 69.37 -34.05
CA PHE A 116 16.07 68.24 -33.63
C PHE A 116 16.73 66.89 -33.98
N THR A 117 17.36 66.77 -35.15
CA THR A 117 18.08 65.54 -35.53
C THR A 117 19.28 65.29 -34.62
N LEU A 118 20.06 66.33 -34.29
CA LEU A 118 21.19 66.25 -33.36
C LEU A 118 20.73 65.81 -31.96
N MET A 119 19.64 66.40 -31.46
CA MET A 119 19.03 65.98 -30.19
C MET A 119 18.60 64.51 -30.21
N ARG A 120 18.09 64.00 -31.35
CA ARG A 120 17.74 62.58 -31.51
C ARG A 120 18.97 61.68 -31.56
N VAL A 121 20.07 62.11 -32.17
CA VAL A 121 21.36 61.40 -32.14
C VAL A 121 21.85 61.28 -30.70
N MET A 122 21.92 62.41 -29.97
CA MET A 122 22.36 62.43 -28.57
C MET A 122 21.48 61.56 -27.68
N TYR A 123 20.16 61.68 -27.80
CA TYR A 123 19.21 60.85 -27.05
C TYR A 123 19.39 59.36 -27.35
N THR A 124 19.50 58.99 -28.64
CA THR A 124 19.68 57.59 -29.04
C THR A 124 21.01 57.04 -28.52
N ASN A 125 22.09 57.81 -28.59
CA ASN A 125 23.39 57.45 -28.02
C ASN A 125 23.30 57.19 -26.52
N ILE A 126 22.76 58.14 -25.74
CA ILE A 126 22.70 58.07 -24.28
C ILE A 126 21.76 56.93 -23.81
N CYS A 127 20.60 56.78 -24.43
CA CYS A 127 19.58 55.84 -23.97
C CYS A 127 19.72 54.43 -24.56
N SER A 128 20.52 54.21 -25.61
CA SER A 128 20.69 52.90 -26.26
C SER A 128 21.04 51.80 -25.27
N ALA A 129 22.03 52.02 -24.41
CA ALA A 129 22.46 51.06 -23.39
C ALA A 129 21.34 50.69 -22.41
N TYR A 130 20.53 51.68 -22.00
CA TYR A 130 19.38 51.46 -21.13
C TYR A 130 18.31 50.58 -21.81
N PHE A 131 17.97 50.86 -23.07
CA PHE A 131 16.97 50.07 -23.81
C PHE A 131 17.45 48.64 -24.08
N ILE A 132 18.72 48.46 -24.44
CA ILE A 132 19.34 47.14 -24.60
C ILE A 132 19.26 46.34 -23.30
N SER A 133 19.67 46.95 -22.18
CA SER A 133 19.61 46.33 -20.86
C SER A 133 18.18 45.94 -20.48
N ARG A 134 17.20 46.84 -20.71
CA ARG A 134 15.78 46.58 -20.45
C ARG A 134 15.22 45.43 -21.28
N ALA A 135 15.60 45.33 -22.55
CA ALA A 135 15.16 44.24 -23.44
C ALA A 135 15.74 42.88 -23.04
N ILE A 136 16.99 42.84 -22.56
CA ILE A 136 17.69 41.61 -22.18
C ILE A 136 17.29 41.14 -20.77
N LYS A 137 16.91 42.05 -19.88
CA LYS A 137 16.63 41.80 -18.45
C LYS A 137 15.74 40.56 -18.19
N PRO A 138 14.64 40.30 -18.93
CA PRO A 138 13.83 39.09 -18.72
C PRO A 138 14.63 37.80 -18.95
N LYS A 139 15.38 37.70 -20.06
CA LYS A 139 16.22 36.52 -20.36
C LYS A 139 17.33 36.34 -19.32
N SER A 140 17.97 37.43 -18.88
CA SER A 140 18.99 37.37 -17.82
C SER A 140 18.44 36.89 -16.47
N LYS A 141 17.18 37.21 -16.14
CA LYS A 141 16.54 36.67 -14.92
C LYS A 141 16.33 35.16 -15.02
N VAL A 142 15.84 34.68 -16.17
CA VAL A 142 15.67 33.24 -16.42
C VAL A 142 17.01 32.51 -16.34
N LEU A 143 18.06 33.08 -16.94
CA LEU A 143 19.41 32.54 -16.86
C LEU A 143 19.89 32.44 -15.41
N THR A 144 19.71 33.51 -14.63
CA THR A 144 20.12 33.54 -13.21
C THR A 144 19.40 32.45 -12.41
N TYR A 145 18.10 32.28 -12.61
CA TYR A 145 17.31 31.22 -11.96
C TYR A 145 17.81 29.82 -12.33
N LYS A 146 18.01 29.55 -13.63
CA LYS A 146 18.54 28.26 -14.10
C LYS A 146 19.94 27.98 -13.55
N GLN A 147 20.82 28.99 -13.55
CA GLN A 147 22.17 28.89 -12.97
C GLN A 147 22.15 28.65 -11.46
N GLN A 148 21.20 29.22 -10.72
CA GLN A 148 21.03 28.96 -9.29
C GLN A 148 20.59 27.50 -9.06
N ARG A 149 19.58 27.03 -9.79
CA ARG A 149 19.11 25.63 -9.68
C ARG A 149 20.20 24.64 -10.07
N HIS A 150 20.90 24.87 -11.17
CA HIS A 150 22.01 24.03 -11.62
C HIS A 150 23.15 23.98 -10.57
N ARG A 151 23.54 25.14 -10.01
CA ARG A 151 24.53 25.20 -8.92
C ARG A 151 24.06 24.45 -7.68
N TYR A 152 22.79 24.57 -7.33
CA TYR A 152 22.21 23.82 -6.21
C TYR A 152 22.30 22.31 -6.46
N LEU A 153 21.93 21.83 -7.66
CA LEU A 153 22.03 20.40 -8.01
C LEU A 153 23.48 19.87 -8.03
N ILE A 154 24.48 20.72 -8.31
CA ILE A 154 25.88 20.31 -8.22
C ILE A 154 26.36 20.23 -6.76
N SER A 155 26.01 21.22 -5.94
CA SER A 155 26.56 21.38 -4.58
C SER A 155 25.79 20.62 -3.50
N HIS A 156 24.50 20.37 -3.71
CA HIS A 156 23.57 19.80 -2.73
C HIS A 156 22.71 18.70 -3.37
N PHE A 157 23.32 17.86 -4.22
CA PHE A 157 22.60 16.80 -4.94
C PHE A 157 21.86 15.83 -4.02
N GLU A 158 22.52 15.38 -2.95
CA GLU A 158 21.94 14.43 -2.00
C GLU A 158 20.78 15.03 -1.21
N ASP A 159 20.84 16.33 -0.86
CA ASP A 159 19.72 17.04 -0.22
C ASP A 159 18.52 17.14 -1.17
N ALA A 160 18.78 17.45 -2.44
CA ALA A 160 17.75 17.50 -3.47
C ALA A 160 17.10 16.12 -3.68
N ALA A 161 17.91 15.05 -3.72
CA ALA A 161 17.43 13.67 -3.85
C ALA A 161 16.62 13.24 -2.62
N THR A 162 17.06 13.61 -1.43
CA THR A 162 16.34 13.34 -0.19
C THR A 162 14.99 14.05 -0.19
N ALA A 163 14.97 15.36 -0.42
CA ALA A 163 13.73 16.14 -0.46
C ALA A 163 12.72 15.62 -1.51
N ALA A 164 13.21 15.21 -2.69
CA ALA A 164 12.37 14.66 -3.75
C ALA A 164 11.78 13.27 -3.41
N THR A 165 12.45 12.49 -2.56
CA THR A 165 12.03 11.13 -2.21
C THR A 165 11.22 11.05 -0.92
N VAL A 166 11.31 12.05 -0.02
CA VAL A 166 10.69 12.04 1.32
C VAL A 166 9.21 11.63 1.30
N VAL A 167 8.39 12.23 0.45
CA VAL A 167 6.93 11.96 0.44
C VAL A 167 6.66 10.50 0.06
N ALA A 168 7.29 10.03 -1.02
CA ALA A 168 7.08 8.68 -1.53
C ALA A 168 7.68 7.60 -0.61
N LEU A 169 8.85 7.86 -0.01
CA LEU A 169 9.45 6.98 0.99
C LEU A 169 8.61 6.93 2.27
N THR A 170 8.08 8.06 2.72
CA THR A 170 7.22 8.10 3.92
C THR A 170 5.98 7.24 3.72
N GLU A 171 5.32 7.31 2.56
CA GLU A 171 4.18 6.44 2.27
C GLU A 171 4.57 4.96 2.16
N LEU A 172 5.72 4.65 1.55
CA LEU A 172 6.23 3.28 1.45
C LEU A 172 6.53 2.69 2.84
N ASP A 173 7.25 3.44 3.66
CA ASP A 173 7.64 3.07 5.01
C ASP A 173 6.39 2.94 5.92
N ARG A 174 5.41 3.84 5.76
CA ARG A 174 4.11 3.76 6.45
C ARG A 174 3.37 2.47 6.11
N LYS A 175 3.30 2.09 4.82
CA LYS A 175 2.67 0.84 4.40
C LYS A 175 3.40 -0.37 4.99
N LYS A 176 4.73 -0.38 4.95
CA LYS A 176 5.55 -1.45 5.54
C LYS A 176 5.28 -1.64 7.02
N LYS A 177 5.26 -0.54 7.79
CA LYS A 177 5.00 -0.58 9.23
C LYS A 177 3.65 -1.23 9.54
N VAL A 178 2.57 -0.77 8.90
CA VAL A 178 1.22 -1.28 9.15
C VAL A 178 1.08 -2.76 8.74
N ILE A 179 1.72 -3.17 7.64
CA ILE A 179 1.70 -4.57 7.20
C ILE A 179 2.49 -5.47 8.17
N ASP A 180 3.61 -4.98 8.71
CA ASP A 180 4.40 -5.73 9.69
C ASP A 180 3.66 -5.95 11.02
N GLU A 181 2.78 -5.03 11.42
CA GLU A 181 1.93 -5.17 12.62
C GLU A 181 0.99 -6.38 12.52
N ILE A 182 0.55 -6.75 11.32
CA ILE A 182 -0.37 -7.87 11.06
C ILE A 182 0.33 -9.13 10.52
N ASN A 183 1.67 -9.20 10.61
CA ASN A 183 2.45 -10.29 10.04
C ASN A 183 2.02 -11.67 10.57
N LEU A 184 1.71 -11.76 11.87
CA LEU A 184 1.19 -13.00 12.46
C LEU A 184 -0.15 -13.44 11.84
N SER A 185 -1.03 -12.48 11.57
CA SER A 185 -2.33 -12.72 10.93
C SER A 185 -2.16 -13.14 9.47
N ILE A 186 -1.17 -12.59 8.75
CA ILE A 186 -0.81 -13.02 7.39
C ILE A 186 -0.44 -14.51 7.39
N TYR A 187 0.45 -14.94 8.28
CA TYR A 187 0.83 -16.36 8.38
C TYR A 187 -0.32 -17.25 8.88
N GLY A 188 -1.17 -16.74 9.78
CA GLY A 188 -2.39 -17.41 10.22
C GLY A 188 -3.34 -17.68 9.06
N ALA A 189 -3.62 -16.64 8.25
CA ALA A 189 -4.50 -16.74 7.09
C ALA A 189 -3.98 -17.74 6.04
N ILE A 190 -2.67 -17.83 5.82
CA ILE A 190 -2.09 -18.86 4.93
C ILE A 190 -2.38 -20.27 5.45
N GLY A 191 -2.28 -20.48 6.77
CA GLY A 191 -2.56 -21.77 7.37
C GLY A 191 -4.03 -22.12 7.29
N GLU A 192 -4.90 -21.21 7.72
CA GLU A 192 -6.36 -21.37 7.68
C GLU A 192 -6.85 -21.64 6.25
N GLN A 193 -6.33 -20.90 5.26
CA GLN A 193 -6.72 -21.10 3.86
C GLN A 193 -6.36 -22.50 3.35
N LYS A 194 -5.16 -23.01 3.68
CA LYS A 194 -4.77 -24.38 3.29
C LYS A 194 -5.71 -25.43 3.86
N VAL A 195 -6.18 -25.26 5.11
CA VAL A 195 -7.14 -26.17 5.73
C VAL A 195 -8.50 -26.09 5.04
N VAL A 196 -8.96 -24.88 4.69
CA VAL A 196 -10.20 -24.71 3.91
C VAL A 196 -10.10 -25.39 2.54
N ASP A 197 -8.99 -25.17 1.81
CA ASP A 197 -8.77 -25.77 0.49
C ASP A 197 -8.74 -27.30 0.56
N GLU A 198 -8.15 -27.86 1.61
CA GLU A 198 -8.14 -29.30 1.85
C GLU A 198 -9.56 -29.82 2.12
N LEU A 199 -10.27 -29.22 3.09
CA LEU A 199 -11.64 -29.62 3.47
C LEU A 199 -12.68 -29.39 2.37
N ALA A 200 -12.44 -28.47 1.43
CA ALA A 200 -13.31 -28.22 0.27
C ALA A 200 -13.43 -29.46 -0.65
N GLN A 201 -12.48 -30.38 -0.59
CA GLN A 201 -12.47 -31.62 -1.37
C GLN A 201 -13.50 -32.65 -0.88
N LEU A 202 -14.02 -32.51 0.35
CA LEU A 202 -15.04 -33.38 0.90
C LEU A 202 -16.36 -33.30 0.10
N SER A 203 -17.22 -34.32 0.27
CA SER A 203 -18.56 -34.34 -0.33
C SER A 203 -19.45 -33.22 0.19
N ASP A 204 -20.57 -32.98 -0.49
CA ASP A 204 -21.61 -32.02 -0.07
C ASP A 204 -22.38 -32.46 1.19
N GLU A 205 -22.14 -33.66 1.71
CA GLU A 205 -22.65 -34.12 3.01
C GLU A 205 -21.94 -33.45 4.21
N TYR A 206 -20.87 -32.70 3.93
CA TYR A 206 -20.11 -31.94 4.90
C TYR A 206 -20.44 -30.45 4.77
N THR A 207 -20.59 -29.80 5.93
CA THR A 207 -20.75 -28.35 6.03
C THR A 207 -19.61 -27.78 6.85
N LEU A 208 -18.86 -26.85 6.26
CA LEU A 208 -17.75 -26.13 6.89
C LEU A 208 -18.18 -24.71 7.24
N ILE A 209 -18.01 -24.32 8.49
CA ILE A 209 -18.23 -22.95 8.97
C ILE A 209 -16.88 -22.40 9.43
N ASN A 210 -16.37 -21.39 8.72
CA ASN A 210 -15.13 -20.71 9.07
C ASN A 210 -15.38 -19.55 10.04
N ASP A 211 -14.37 -19.23 10.85
CA ASP A 211 -14.36 -18.10 11.79
C ASP A 211 -15.63 -18.06 12.66
N PHE A 212 -15.99 -19.20 13.24
CA PHE A 212 -17.20 -19.31 14.06
C PHE A 212 -17.03 -18.52 15.36
N ARG A 213 -17.88 -17.53 15.57
CA ARG A 213 -17.86 -16.65 16.74
C ARG A 213 -19.19 -16.71 17.45
N PHE A 214 -19.14 -16.73 18.78
CA PHE A 214 -20.35 -16.68 19.58
C PHE A 214 -20.12 -15.94 20.91
N THR A 215 -21.10 -15.13 21.31
CA THR A 215 -21.12 -14.43 22.59
C THR A 215 -22.29 -14.93 23.43
N PHE A 216 -21.98 -15.59 24.55
CA PHE A 216 -22.99 -16.08 25.49
C PHE A 216 -23.68 -14.92 26.20
N ALA A 217 -24.99 -14.97 26.40
CA ALA A 217 -25.70 -14.00 27.22
C ALA A 217 -25.17 -13.96 28.67
N LYS A 218 -24.98 -15.15 29.27
CA LYS A 218 -24.33 -15.34 30.57
C LYS A 218 -23.02 -16.10 30.39
N SER A 219 -21.94 -15.60 30.98
CA SER A 219 -20.63 -16.26 30.88
C SER A 219 -20.67 -17.67 31.48
N LEU A 220 -20.12 -18.64 30.76
CA LEU A 220 -19.99 -20.02 31.23
C LEU A 220 -18.78 -20.15 32.16
N TYR A 221 -18.95 -20.76 33.33
CA TYR A 221 -17.81 -21.03 34.21
C TYR A 221 -17.06 -22.29 33.76
N TYR A 222 -15.77 -22.13 33.46
CA TYR A 222 -14.89 -23.20 33.01
C TYR A 222 -13.93 -23.62 34.13
N LYS A 223 -14.32 -24.66 34.86
CA LYS A 223 -13.66 -25.11 36.09
C LYS A 223 -12.20 -25.49 35.89
N GLN A 224 -11.84 -26.10 34.76
CA GLN A 224 -10.48 -26.59 34.49
C GLN A 224 -9.43 -25.47 34.49
N GLN A 225 -9.82 -24.24 34.15
CA GLN A 225 -8.94 -23.07 34.19
C GLN A 225 -9.37 -22.04 35.22
N SER A 226 -10.43 -22.31 36.00
CA SER A 226 -11.07 -21.34 36.89
C SER A 226 -11.38 -20.00 36.21
N THR A 227 -11.81 -20.04 34.95
CA THR A 227 -12.12 -18.84 34.14
C THR A 227 -13.58 -18.82 33.71
N HIS A 228 -14.04 -17.65 33.24
CA HIS A 228 -15.35 -17.50 32.61
C HIS A 228 -15.21 -17.32 31.10
N ILE A 229 -16.06 -18.00 30.34
CA ILE A 229 -16.15 -17.91 28.88
C ILE A 229 -17.37 -17.08 28.53
N LYS A 230 -17.15 -15.83 28.14
CA LYS A 230 -18.18 -14.95 27.57
C LYS A 230 -18.26 -15.09 26.05
N THR A 231 -17.11 -15.23 25.40
CA THR A 231 -16.99 -15.33 23.95
C THR A 231 -16.07 -16.49 23.54
N ILE A 232 -16.38 -17.06 22.38
CA ILE A 232 -15.53 -18.03 21.68
C ILE A 232 -15.32 -17.61 20.23
N GLN A 233 -14.17 -18.01 19.70
CA GLN A 233 -13.83 -17.98 18.29
C GLN A 233 -13.20 -19.33 17.96
N ILE A 234 -13.61 -19.94 16.86
CA ILE A 234 -13.13 -21.23 16.38
C ILE A 234 -12.76 -21.05 14.91
N ASP A 235 -11.55 -21.48 14.53
CA ASP A 235 -11.06 -21.31 13.16
C ASP A 235 -11.98 -22.01 12.16
N HIS A 236 -12.28 -23.29 12.40
CA HIS A 236 -13.21 -24.05 11.57
C HIS A 236 -14.08 -25.01 12.38
N VAL A 237 -15.38 -25.04 12.05
CA VAL A 237 -16.33 -26.05 12.53
C VAL A 237 -16.81 -26.82 11.32
N LEU A 238 -16.49 -28.11 11.26
CA LEU A 238 -16.94 -29.01 10.21
C LEU A 238 -18.03 -29.93 10.76
N ILE A 239 -19.17 -30.02 10.08
CA ILE A 239 -20.31 -30.82 10.47
C ILE A 239 -20.54 -31.92 9.44
N SER A 240 -20.77 -33.14 9.91
CA SER A 240 -21.20 -34.27 9.07
C SER A 240 -22.13 -35.22 9.84
N GLN A 241 -22.59 -36.27 9.17
CA GLN A 241 -23.35 -37.35 9.80
C GLN A 241 -22.57 -38.09 10.91
N ALA A 242 -21.25 -38.01 10.92
CA ALA A 242 -20.40 -38.60 11.95
C ALA A 242 -20.31 -37.74 13.23
N GLY A 243 -20.72 -36.47 13.17
CA GLY A 243 -20.69 -35.51 14.26
C GLY A 243 -20.08 -34.17 13.87
N VAL A 244 -19.57 -33.46 14.86
CA VAL A 244 -18.94 -32.13 14.69
C VAL A 244 -17.44 -32.23 14.94
N PHE A 245 -16.65 -31.66 14.04
CA PHE A 245 -15.21 -31.54 14.15
C PHE A 245 -14.87 -30.07 14.42
N LEU A 246 -14.22 -29.84 15.55
CA LEU A 246 -13.73 -28.54 15.95
C LEU A 246 -12.26 -28.49 15.58
N ILE A 247 -11.89 -27.61 14.64
CA ILE A 247 -10.58 -27.59 14.01
C ILE A 247 -9.90 -26.27 14.34
N GLU A 248 -8.73 -26.37 14.97
CA GLU A 248 -7.83 -25.25 15.24
C GLU A 248 -6.62 -25.36 14.30
N THR A 249 -6.25 -24.26 13.66
CA THR A 249 -5.18 -24.24 12.66
C THR A 249 -3.94 -23.54 13.21
N LYS A 250 -2.77 -24.16 13.00
CA LYS A 250 -1.48 -23.58 13.42
C LYS A 250 -0.46 -23.69 12.30
N ASN A 251 -0.04 -22.54 11.78
CA ASN A 251 1.07 -22.42 10.84
C ASN A 251 2.41 -22.23 11.59
N TRP A 252 2.73 -23.17 12.47
CA TRP A 252 3.91 -23.09 13.35
C TRP A 252 5.16 -23.64 12.69
N SER A 253 6.30 -23.00 12.98
CA SER A 253 7.64 -23.53 12.68
C SER A 253 8.09 -24.49 13.79
N GLU A 254 9.16 -25.25 13.56
CA GLU A 254 9.77 -26.09 14.60
C GLU A 254 10.11 -25.31 15.88
N LYS A 255 10.70 -24.11 15.72
CA LYS A 255 10.99 -23.20 16.83
C LYS A 255 9.73 -22.76 17.59
N SER A 256 8.62 -22.58 16.88
CA SER A 256 7.34 -22.21 17.48
C SER A 256 6.75 -23.37 18.29
N VAL A 257 6.85 -24.60 17.79
CA VAL A 257 6.39 -25.81 18.50
C VAL A 257 7.14 -25.98 19.83
N GLN A 258 8.44 -25.69 19.85
CA GLN A 258 9.29 -25.81 21.04
C GLN A 258 9.15 -24.62 22.02
N ASN A 259 8.41 -23.57 21.67
CA ASN A 259 8.31 -22.36 22.48
C ASN A 259 7.22 -22.47 23.55
N LEU A 260 7.63 -22.65 24.81
CA LEU A 260 6.74 -22.76 25.97
C LEU A 260 5.97 -21.47 26.30
N ASN A 261 6.40 -20.31 25.77
CA ASN A 261 5.71 -19.04 26.01
C ASN A 261 4.49 -18.82 25.11
N LEU A 262 4.31 -19.66 24.07
CA LEU A 262 3.12 -19.59 23.23
C LEU A 262 1.93 -20.21 23.95
N ARG A 263 0.76 -19.60 23.78
CA ARG A 263 -0.50 -20.16 24.28
C ARG A 263 -0.71 -21.55 23.69
N SER A 264 -0.93 -22.53 24.56
CA SER A 264 -1.16 -23.92 24.14
C SER A 264 -2.41 -24.04 23.25
N PRO A 265 -2.29 -24.58 22.02
CA PRO A 265 -3.43 -24.86 21.15
C PRO A 265 -4.37 -25.91 21.73
N VAL A 266 -3.84 -26.86 22.52
CA VAL A 266 -4.62 -27.88 23.24
C VAL A 266 -5.52 -27.23 24.30
N THR A 267 -4.99 -26.27 25.03
CA THR A 267 -5.75 -25.50 26.02
C THR A 267 -6.85 -24.66 25.36
N GLN A 268 -6.56 -24.10 24.17
CA GLN A 268 -7.54 -23.33 23.39
C GLN A 268 -8.67 -24.21 22.87
N ILE A 269 -8.35 -25.35 22.28
CA ILE A 269 -9.36 -26.25 21.70
C ILE A 269 -10.26 -26.86 22.77
N HIS A 270 -9.73 -27.19 23.96
CA HIS A 270 -10.55 -27.64 25.09
C HIS A 270 -11.55 -26.59 25.57
N ARG A 271 -11.11 -25.33 25.65
CA ARG A 271 -11.98 -24.20 26.03
C ARG A 271 -13.11 -24.03 25.01
N SER A 272 -12.79 -24.06 23.72
CA SER A 272 -13.78 -23.94 22.65
C SER A 272 -14.75 -25.13 22.59
N ASN A 273 -14.24 -26.36 22.77
CA ASN A 273 -15.07 -27.57 22.85
C ASN A 273 -16.07 -27.53 24.01
N PHE A 274 -15.64 -27.08 25.19
CA PHE A 274 -16.54 -26.94 26.34
C PHE A 274 -17.70 -25.99 26.03
N ALA A 275 -17.40 -24.84 25.41
CA ALA A 275 -18.41 -23.88 25.02
C ALA A 275 -19.34 -24.41 23.91
N LEU A 276 -18.79 -25.04 22.87
CA LEU A 276 -19.58 -25.63 21.79
C LEU A 276 -20.51 -26.74 22.29
N TYR A 277 -20.04 -27.58 23.20
CA TYR A 277 -20.87 -28.59 23.86
C TYR A 277 -22.10 -27.96 24.55
N HIS A 278 -21.91 -26.84 25.23
CA HIS A 278 -23.02 -26.11 25.85
C HIS A 278 -24.02 -25.57 24.82
N LEU A 279 -23.55 -25.08 23.66
CA LEU A 279 -24.42 -24.62 22.56
C LEU A 279 -25.23 -25.75 21.96
N LEU A 280 -24.59 -26.89 21.67
CA LEU A 280 -25.23 -28.04 21.04
C LEU A 280 -26.20 -28.77 21.99
N LYS A 281 -26.00 -28.65 23.31
CA LYS A 281 -26.92 -29.21 24.31
C LYS A 281 -28.31 -28.58 24.23
N GLU A 282 -28.41 -27.30 23.88
CA GLU A 282 -29.72 -26.63 23.69
C GLU A 282 -30.46 -27.19 22.47
N THR A 283 -29.73 -27.68 21.47
CA THR A 283 -30.25 -28.29 20.24
C THR A 283 -30.54 -29.78 20.38
N SER A 284 -29.82 -30.51 21.23
CA SER A 284 -29.94 -31.97 21.36
C SER A 284 -31.32 -32.43 21.88
N GLY A 285 -32.09 -31.57 22.55
CA GLY A 285 -33.48 -31.87 22.90
C GLY A 285 -34.41 -32.06 21.68
N LYS A 286 -34.01 -31.53 20.51
CA LYS A 286 -34.74 -31.61 19.24
C LYS A 286 -34.20 -32.70 18.29
N ILE A 287 -32.96 -33.15 18.49
CA ILE A 287 -32.21 -34.03 17.59
C ILE A 287 -31.76 -35.28 18.37
N GLY A 288 -32.32 -36.45 18.09
CA GLY A 288 -31.82 -37.71 18.65
C GLY A 288 -32.46 -38.17 19.98
N LYS A 289 -33.79 -38.12 20.08
CA LYS A 289 -34.49 -38.90 21.11
C LYS A 289 -34.30 -40.39 20.82
N HIS A 290 -33.60 -41.09 21.70
CA HIS A 290 -33.48 -42.55 21.68
C HIS A 290 -34.25 -43.14 22.87
N HIS A 291 -34.68 -44.40 22.75
CA HIS A 291 -35.45 -45.05 23.82
C HIS A 291 -34.65 -45.25 25.12
N TRP A 292 -33.32 -45.12 25.08
CA TRP A 292 -32.43 -45.16 26.25
C TRP A 292 -32.05 -43.77 26.79
N GLY A 293 -32.46 -42.68 26.13
CA GLY A 293 -32.15 -41.31 26.56
C GLY A 293 -31.83 -40.36 25.42
N GLU A 294 -31.27 -39.20 25.77
CA GLU A 294 -30.81 -38.20 24.80
C GLU A 294 -29.48 -38.63 24.17
N ARG A 295 -29.45 -38.74 22.84
CA ARG A 295 -28.23 -39.07 22.12
C ARG A 295 -27.25 -37.89 22.19
N LYS A 296 -26.00 -38.18 22.60
CA LYS A 296 -24.91 -37.20 22.57
C LYS A 296 -24.46 -36.95 21.12
N ILE A 297 -24.32 -35.67 20.74
CA ILE A 297 -23.66 -35.28 19.49
C ILE A 297 -22.14 -35.44 19.68
N PRO A 298 -21.46 -36.28 18.87
CA PRO A 298 -20.01 -36.42 18.96
C PRO A 298 -19.31 -35.11 18.56
N ILE A 299 -18.39 -34.62 19.39
CA ILE A 299 -17.50 -33.49 19.08
C ILE A 299 -16.07 -34.01 19.08
N ARG A 300 -15.32 -33.75 18.01
CA ARG A 300 -13.94 -34.19 17.83
C ARG A 300 -13.02 -32.99 17.71
N ASN A 301 -12.03 -32.92 18.59
CA ASN A 301 -11.09 -31.79 18.64
C ASN A 301 -9.85 -32.11 17.80
N LEU A 302 -9.62 -31.30 16.77
CA LEU A 302 -8.50 -31.44 15.84
C LEU A 302 -7.62 -30.19 15.89
N ILE A 303 -6.31 -30.39 16.02
CA ILE A 303 -5.33 -29.33 15.76
C ILE A 303 -4.61 -29.69 14.48
N VAL A 304 -4.71 -28.83 13.47
CA VAL A 304 -4.04 -29.03 12.18
C VAL A 304 -2.78 -28.17 12.13
N LEU A 305 -1.63 -28.83 12.00
CA LEU A 305 -0.32 -28.19 11.87
C LEU A 305 0.13 -28.24 10.42
N ILE A 306 0.45 -27.06 9.87
CA ILE A 306 0.79 -26.92 8.46
C ILE A 306 2.20 -27.42 8.13
N ASN A 307 3.16 -27.22 9.05
CA ASN A 307 4.57 -27.53 8.79
C ASN A 307 5.11 -28.61 9.72
N HIS A 308 5.11 -28.38 11.04
CA HIS A 308 5.76 -29.26 12.02
C HIS A 308 4.76 -29.73 13.07
N LYS A 309 4.73 -31.05 13.30
CA LYS A 309 3.86 -31.75 14.26
C LYS A 309 4.69 -32.24 15.46
N PRO A 310 4.25 -32.03 16.70
CA PRO A 310 4.89 -32.61 17.89
C PRO A 310 4.77 -34.14 17.89
N GLN A 311 5.68 -34.81 18.59
CA GLN A 311 5.66 -36.27 18.72
C GLN A 311 4.67 -36.74 19.80
N GLU A 312 4.36 -35.85 20.74
CA GLU A 312 3.47 -36.10 21.85
C GLU A 312 2.02 -36.21 21.41
N GLU A 313 1.30 -37.15 22.04
CA GLU A 313 -0.16 -37.25 21.91
C GLU A 313 -0.85 -36.60 23.10
N PHE A 314 -2.03 -36.02 22.84
CA PHE A 314 -2.80 -35.28 23.84
C PHE A 314 -4.15 -35.93 24.06
N GLN A 315 -4.60 -35.96 25.32
CA GLN A 315 -5.89 -36.56 25.64
C GLN A 315 -7.03 -35.74 25.02
N TYR A 316 -7.98 -36.42 24.38
CA TYR A 316 -9.19 -35.83 23.80
C TYR A 316 -8.96 -34.81 22.67
N VAL A 317 -7.74 -34.75 22.10
CA VAL A 317 -7.38 -33.89 20.97
C VAL A 317 -6.49 -34.68 20.03
N LYS A 318 -6.82 -34.70 18.73
CA LYS A 318 -5.92 -35.27 17.72
C LYS A 318 -5.14 -34.16 17.04
N ILE A 319 -3.83 -34.32 16.96
CA ILE A 319 -2.97 -33.43 16.19
C ILE A 319 -2.70 -34.09 14.84
N LEU A 320 -2.96 -33.34 13.77
CA LEU A 320 -2.89 -33.82 12.39
C LEU A 320 -2.01 -32.88 11.55
N THR A 321 -1.33 -33.44 10.56
CA THR A 321 -0.83 -32.66 9.43
C THR A 321 -1.95 -32.41 8.42
N LEU A 322 -1.73 -31.53 7.45
CA LEU A 322 -2.71 -31.26 6.40
C LEU A 322 -3.09 -32.53 5.61
N SER A 323 -2.10 -33.37 5.27
CA SER A 323 -2.32 -34.62 4.52
C SER A 323 -3.05 -35.70 5.31
N GLU A 324 -3.02 -35.64 6.64
CA GLU A 324 -3.73 -36.60 7.51
C GLU A 324 -5.21 -36.20 7.72
N LEU A 325 -5.58 -34.95 7.40
CA LEU A 325 -6.86 -34.35 7.78
C LEU A 325 -8.06 -35.08 7.17
N LEU A 326 -8.09 -35.24 5.85
CA LEU A 326 -9.23 -35.84 5.15
C LEU A 326 -9.46 -37.28 5.57
N GLY A 327 -8.40 -38.10 5.53
CA GLY A 327 -8.49 -39.50 5.94
C GLY A 327 -8.97 -39.69 7.39
N TYR A 328 -8.60 -38.78 8.29
CA TYR A 328 -9.09 -38.81 9.67
C TYR A 328 -10.56 -38.42 9.79
N VAL A 329 -11.00 -37.40 9.05
CA VAL A 329 -12.41 -36.94 9.06
C VAL A 329 -13.34 -38.01 8.47
N GLU A 330 -12.92 -38.66 7.39
CA GLU A 330 -13.71 -39.68 6.67
C GLU A 330 -13.73 -41.05 7.37
N TYR A 331 -12.80 -41.30 8.30
CA TYR A 331 -12.72 -42.57 9.04
C TYR A 331 -13.97 -42.87 9.89
N PHE A 332 -14.71 -41.86 10.32
CA PHE A 332 -15.80 -42.03 11.29
C PHE A 332 -17.13 -42.42 10.64
N GLN A 333 -17.77 -43.44 11.21
CA GLN A 333 -19.09 -43.89 10.78
C GLN A 333 -20.19 -42.87 11.12
N SER A 334 -21.20 -42.78 10.27
CA SER A 334 -22.40 -41.97 10.48
C SER A 334 -23.13 -42.40 11.75
N THR A 335 -23.30 -41.46 12.68
CA THR A 335 -24.08 -41.65 13.93
C THR A 335 -25.38 -40.89 13.92
N MET A 336 -25.58 -40.03 12.92
CA MET A 336 -26.70 -39.11 12.74
C MET A 336 -27.21 -39.19 11.30
N SER A 337 -28.48 -38.88 11.08
CA SER A 337 -29.03 -38.75 9.72
C SER A 337 -28.61 -37.43 9.06
N ALA A 338 -28.65 -37.36 7.74
CA ALA A 338 -28.37 -36.13 6.98
C ALA A 338 -29.19 -34.92 7.47
N LYS A 339 -30.49 -35.14 7.75
CA LYS A 339 -31.38 -34.08 8.25
C LYS A 339 -30.96 -33.55 9.62
N GLU A 340 -30.46 -34.43 10.48
CA GLU A 340 -29.97 -34.04 11.80
C GLU A 340 -28.64 -33.28 11.71
N ALA A 341 -27.73 -33.72 10.83
CA ALA A 341 -26.48 -33.01 10.56
C ALA A 341 -26.75 -31.61 10.00
N GLN A 342 -27.68 -31.50 9.03
CA GLN A 342 -28.10 -30.21 8.48
C GLN A 342 -28.73 -29.31 9.54
N GLY A 343 -29.60 -29.85 10.40
CA GLY A 343 -30.22 -29.07 11.48
C GLY A 343 -29.21 -28.53 12.50
N ILE A 344 -28.09 -29.23 12.73
CA ILE A 344 -26.97 -28.69 13.52
C ILE A 344 -26.27 -27.56 12.77
N ALA A 345 -25.99 -27.76 11.48
CA ALA A 345 -25.31 -26.77 10.66
C ALA A 345 -26.11 -25.46 10.61
N ASP A 346 -27.41 -25.53 10.30
CA ASP A 346 -28.31 -24.38 10.23
C ASP A 346 -28.35 -23.63 11.57
N TYR A 347 -28.49 -24.35 12.68
CA TYR A 347 -28.48 -23.77 14.02
C TYR A 347 -27.17 -23.02 14.32
N LEU A 348 -26.02 -23.61 14.00
CA LEU A 348 -24.74 -22.94 14.23
C LEU A 348 -24.54 -21.73 13.30
N ILE A 349 -25.01 -21.81 12.06
CA ILE A 349 -24.95 -20.69 11.11
C ILE A 349 -25.79 -19.52 11.63
N GLU A 350 -27.00 -19.76 12.12
CA GLU A 350 -27.89 -18.73 12.71
C GLU A 350 -27.28 -18.05 13.94
N LEU A 351 -26.49 -18.77 14.74
CA LEU A 351 -25.81 -18.18 15.91
C LEU A 351 -24.59 -17.33 15.53
N ASN A 352 -24.08 -17.48 14.31
CA ASN A 352 -22.82 -16.88 13.86
C ASN A 352 -23.02 -15.60 13.02
N THR A 353 -24.27 -15.20 12.80
CA THR A 353 -24.67 -13.89 12.27
C THR A 353 -24.77 -12.87 13.38
#